data_AF-A0A7W7SYI3-F1
#
_entry.id   AF-A0A7W7SYI3-F1
#
_cell.length_a   1.000
_cell.length_b   1.000
_cell.length_c   1.000
_cell.angle_alpha   90.00
_cell.angle_beta   90.00
_cell.angle_gamma   90.00
#
_symmetry.space_group_name_H-M   'P 1'
#
loop_
_entity.id
_entity.type
_entity.pdbx_description
1 polymer ?
#
loop_
_entity_poly.entity_id
_entity_poly.type
_entity_poly.pdbx_seq_one_letter_code
_entity_poly.pdbx_strand_id
1 'polypeptide(L)' 'MTSYLAALAPETAADAETTAGSFGNAQVYQLRLQLMANEQLKELAAERQTSPQALATEWVMQRLEWEARQRGM' A
#
# COMPACT_ATOMS: atom_id res chain seq x y z
N MET A 1 23.14 0.70 -39.28
CA MET A 1 24.02 0.67 -38.10
C MET A 1 23.18 0.24 -36.91
N THR A 2 23.52 -0.92 -36.36
CA THR A 2 22.79 -1.68 -35.35
C THR A 2 22.77 -0.92 -34.03
N SER A 3 21.59 -0.51 -33.59
CA SER A 3 21.40 0.20 -32.32
C SER A 3 21.59 -0.77 -31.15
N TYR A 4 22.73 -0.63 -30.48
CA TYR A 4 23.15 -1.34 -29.27
C TYR A 4 22.26 -1.05 -28.04
N LEU A 5 21.20 -0.24 -28.20
CA LEU A 5 20.28 0.18 -27.15
C LEU A 5 19.05 -0.73 -26.95
N ALA A 6 18.86 -1.75 -27.79
CA ALA A 6 17.74 -2.70 -27.63
C ALA A 6 18.04 -3.82 -26.62
N ALA A 7 19.27 -3.94 -26.11
CA ALA A 7 19.72 -5.05 -25.26
C ALA A 7 19.46 -4.86 -23.75
N LEU A 8 18.78 -3.79 -23.33
CA LEU A 8 18.52 -3.52 -21.90
C LEU A 8 17.04 -3.26 -21.58
N ALA A 9 16.12 -3.61 -22.48
CA ALA A 9 14.75 -3.83 -22.07
C ALA A 9 14.70 -5.20 -21.36
N PRO A 10 14.44 -5.28 -20.04
CA PRO A 10 14.02 -6.54 -19.46
C PRO A 10 12.63 -6.87 -20.03
N GLU A 11 12.64 -7.60 -21.14
CA GLU A 11 11.50 -8.35 -21.61
C GLU A 11 11.28 -9.51 -20.63
N THR A 12 10.13 -9.48 -19.95
CA THR A 12 9.49 -10.62 -19.27
C THR A 12 10.14 -11.17 -17.99
N ALA A 13 9.59 -10.72 -16.86
CA ALA A 13 9.18 -11.57 -15.74
C ALA A 13 8.03 -10.80 -15.05
N ALA A 14 6.74 -11.09 -15.20
CA ALA A 14 6.08 -12.39 -15.24
C ALA A 14 6.63 -13.34 -14.17
N ASP A 15 6.76 -12.85 -12.92
CA ASP A 15 6.47 -13.61 -11.70
C ASP A 15 6.54 -12.68 -10.47
N ALA A 16 5.43 -12.02 -10.18
CA ALA A 16 5.08 -11.69 -8.80
C ALA A 16 3.56 -11.84 -8.68
N GLU A 17 3.11 -13.00 -9.16
CA GLU A 17 1.88 -13.64 -8.74
C GLU A 17 2.04 -13.97 -7.24
N THR A 18 2.08 -12.94 -6.38
CA THR A 18 1.69 -13.15 -4.99
C THR A 18 0.18 -13.26 -5.04
N THR A 19 -0.24 -14.48 -5.35
CA THR A 19 -1.59 -15.02 -5.23
C THR A 19 -2.06 -14.81 -3.79
N ALA A 20 -2.48 -13.58 -3.47
CA ALA A 20 -3.43 -13.34 -2.41
C ALA A 20 -4.77 -13.76 -3.00
N GLY A 21 -5.08 -15.04 -2.79
CA GLY A 21 -6.33 -15.66 -3.20
C GLY A 21 -7.52 -14.73 -2.97
N SER A 22 -8.45 -14.77 -3.91
CA SER A 22 -9.71 -14.04 -3.88
C SER A 22 -10.51 -14.36 -2.61
N PHE A 23 -10.20 -13.66 -1.52
CA PHE A 23 -11.04 -13.56 -0.34
C PHE A 23 -12.05 -12.43 -0.62
N GLY A 24 -13.08 -12.76 -1.40
CA GLY A 24 -14.31 -11.97 -1.59
C GLY A 24 -14.15 -10.46 -1.71
N ASN A 25 -13.93 -9.94 -2.93
CA ASN A 25 -13.97 -8.50 -3.27
C ASN A 25 -13.12 -7.54 -2.41
N ALA A 26 -12.28 -8.02 -1.49
CA ALA A 26 -11.40 -7.17 -0.70
C ALA A 26 -10.23 -6.72 -1.58
N GLN A 27 -10.28 -5.47 -2.04
CA GLN A 27 -9.18 -4.84 -2.76
C GLN A 27 -8.06 -4.52 -1.76
N VAL A 28 -6.92 -5.20 -1.90
CA VAL A 28 -5.74 -4.95 -1.10
C VAL A 28 -4.96 -3.80 -1.74
N TYR A 29 -5.03 -2.62 -1.13
CA TYR A 29 -4.22 -1.48 -1.54
C TYR A 29 -2.86 -1.53 -0.84
N GLN A 30 -1.78 -1.61 -1.62
CA GLN A 30 -0.42 -1.44 -1.08
C GLN A 30 -0.15 0.04 -0.80
N LEU A 31 -0.16 0.44 0.48
CA LEU A 31 0.26 1.78 0.88
C LEU A 31 1.79 1.89 0.81
N ARG A 32 2.29 2.69 -0.12
CA ARG A 32 3.71 3.10 -0.14
C ARG A 32 3.87 4.39 0.66
N LEU A 33 4.29 4.23 1.91
CA LEU A 33 4.70 5.35 2.77
C LEU A 33 6.17 5.70 2.51
N GLN A 34 6.53 6.98 2.68
CA GLN A 34 7.94 7.38 2.71
C GLN A 34 8.64 6.75 3.92
N LEU A 35 9.94 6.46 3.82
CA LEU A 35 10.69 5.74 4.85
C LEU A 35 10.48 6.33 6.26
N MET A 36 10.68 7.64 6.42
CA MET A 36 10.49 8.34 7.69
C MET A 36 9.05 8.20 8.23
N ALA A 37 8.04 8.28 7.37
CA ALA A 37 6.64 8.13 7.78
C ALA A 37 6.31 6.67 8.16
N ASN A 38 6.95 5.69 7.51
CA ASN A 38 6.80 4.29 7.85
C ASN A 38 7.40 3.97 9.21
N GLU A 39 8.60 4.50 9.51
CA GLU A 39 9.23 4.35 10.83
C GLU A 39 8.37 4.95 11.93
N GLN A 40 7.90 6.19 11.76
CA GLN A 40 6.99 6.82 12.72
C GLN A 40 5.70 6.02 12.93
N LEU A 41 5.10 5.54 11.84
CA LEU A 41 3.88 4.73 11.91
C LEU A 41 4.13 3.40 12.62
N LYS A 42 5.29 2.78 12.40
CA LYS A 42 5.70 1.55 13.08
C LYS A 42 5.94 1.77 14.57
N GLU A 43 6.58 2.87 14.95
CA GLU A 43 6.77 3.25 16.36
C GLU A 43 5.42 3.49 17.04
N LEU A 44 4.53 4.26 16.41
CA LEU A 44 3.20 4.52 16.96
C LEU A 44 2.35 3.25 17.07
N ALA A 45 2.46 2.36 16.10
CA ALA A 45 1.79 1.07 16.13
C ALA A 45 2.33 0.18 17.26
N ALA A 46 3.66 0.18 17.48
CA ALA A 46 4.28 -0.54 18.59
C ALA A 46 3.82 -0.01 19.96
N GLU A 47 3.76 1.31 20.13
CA GLU A 47 3.25 1.94 21.35
C GLU A 47 1.78 1.59 21.62
N ARG A 48 0.97 1.53 20.56
CA ARG A 48 -0.45 1.15 20.61
C ARG A 48 -0.71 -0.36 20.59
N GLN A 49 0.35 -1.18 20.64
CA GLN A 49 0.26 -2.65 20.57
C GLN A 49 -0.54 -3.15 19.37
N THR A 50 -0.47 -2.45 18.24
CA THR A 50 -1.20 -2.78 17.02
C THR A 50 -0.24 -2.96 15.83
N SER A 51 -0.71 -3.60 14.77
CA SER A 51 0.08 -3.75 13.56
C SER A 51 0.13 -2.43 12.79
N PRO A 52 1.27 -2.03 12.19
CA PRO A 52 1.37 -0.80 11.40
C PRO A 52 0.34 -0.75 10.28
N GLN A 53 0.08 -1.89 9.63
CA GLN A 53 -0.97 -1.98 8.61
C GLN A 53 -2.39 -1.78 9.18
N ALA A 54 -2.67 -2.30 10.38
CA ALA A 54 -3.96 -2.12 11.05
C ALA A 54 -4.17 -0.65 11.44
N LEU A 55 -3.14 0.00 12.01
CA LEU A 55 -3.19 1.42 12.35
C LEU A 55 -3.41 2.30 11.11
N ALA A 56 -2.69 2.01 10.01
CA ALA A 56 -2.87 2.72 8.76
C ALA A 56 -4.31 2.57 8.21
N THR A 57 -4.88 1.36 8.32
CA THR A 57 -6.24 1.08 7.86
C THR A 57 -7.27 1.83 8.70
N GLU A 58 -7.11 1.82 10.04
CA GLU A 58 -7.95 2.56 10.97
C GLU A 58 -7.96 4.06 10.66
N TRP A 59 -6.78 4.66 10.45
CA TRP A 59 -6.67 6.08 10.14
C TRP A 59 -7.30 6.45 8.81
N VAL A 60 -7.13 5.61 7.78
CA VAL A 60 -7.78 5.82 6.48
C VAL A 60 -9.30 5.74 6.63
N MET A 61 -9.82 4.75 7.36
CA MET A 61 -11.26 4.63 7.64
C MET A 61 -11.79 5.85 8.40
N GLN A 62 -11.12 6.25 9.49
CA GLN A 62 -11.51 7.42 10.28
C GLN A 62 -11.50 8.71 9.45
N ARG A 63 -10.53 8.86 8.54
CA ARG A 63 -10.46 10.01 7.65
C ARG A 63 -11.55 10.00 6.58
N LEU A 64 -11.89 8.82 6.05
CA LEU A 64 -13.01 8.65 5.13
C LEU A 64 -14.34 8.99 5.82
N GLU A 65 -14.55 8.53 7.05
CA GLU A 65 -15.75 8.86 7.83
C GLU A 65 -15.85 10.36 8.13
N TRP A 66 -14.73 10.98 8.51
CA TRP A 66 -14.66 12.42 8.71
C TRP A 66 -15.00 13.16 7.42
N GLU A 67 -14.45 12.75 6.28
CA GLU A 67 -14.70 13.37 4.98
C GLU A 67 -16.14 13.16 4.51
N ALA A 68 -16.73 11.97 4.73
CA ALA A 68 -18.13 11.69 4.45
C ALA A 68 -19.06 12.60 5.27
N ARG A 69 -18.74 12.78 6.55
CA ARG A 69 -19.48 13.68 7.45
C ARG A 69 -19.35 15.15 7.03
N GLN A 70 -18.17 15.58 6.60
CA GLN A 70 -17.94 16.94 6.08
C GLN A 70 -18.69 17.18 4.77
N ARG A 71 -18.80 16.16 3.91
CA ARG A 71 -19.55 16.22 2.65
C ARG A 71 -21.07 16.19 2.82
N GLY A 72 -21.58 15.88 4.01
CA GLY A 72 -23.01 15.82 4.26
C GLY A 72 -23.73 14.72 3.48
N MET A 73 -23.07 13.57 3.30
CA MET A 73 -23.72 12.32 2.90
C MET A 73 -24.35 11.63 4.11
#